data_AF-A0A1W9L524-F1
#
_entry.id   AF-A0A1W9L524-F1
#
_cell.length_a   1.000
_cell.length_b   1.000
_cell.length_c   1.000
_cell.angle_alpha   90.00
_cell.angle_beta   90.00
_cell.angle_gamma   90.00
#
_symmetry.space_group_name_H-M   'P 1'
#
loop_
_entity.id
_entity.type
_entity.pdbx_description
1 polymer ?
#
loop_
_entity_poly.entity_id
_entity_poly.type
_entity_poly.pdbx_seq_one_letter_code
_entity_poly.pdbx_strand_id
1 'polypeptide(L)' 'DSQPMVYPTTEQVDILLELAMMGDMQGILERVDKLEQENSELAAFTKKLRQMAKDFQEELICEFIQQIIQQIKCK' A
#
# COMPACT_ATOMS: atom_id res chain seq x y z
N ASP A 1 -15.42 -2.76 15.42
CA ASP A 1 -15.19 -1.59 14.57
C ASP A 1 -14.84 -2.11 13.17
N SER A 2 -15.82 -2.08 12.25
CA SER A 2 -15.68 -2.64 10.91
C SER A 2 -15.55 -1.49 9.92
N GLN A 3 -14.47 -0.71 10.01
CA GLN A 3 -14.16 0.26 8.96
C GLN A 3 -13.78 -0.54 7.70
N PRO A 4 -14.54 -0.43 6.60
CA PRO A 4 -14.20 -1.11 5.36
C PRO A 4 -12.90 -0.50 4.85
N MET A 5 -11.81 -1.22 5.06
CA MET A 5 -10.52 -0.84 4.52
C MET A 5 -10.61 -1.10 3.02
N VAL A 6 -10.79 -0.03 2.24
CA VAL A 6 -10.82 -0.13 0.79
C VAL A 6 -9.40 -0.34 0.33
N TYR A 7 -9.21 -1.37 -0.47
CA TYR A 7 -7.93 -1.72 -1.05
C TYR A 7 -7.93 -1.32 -2.52
N PRO A 8 -6.78 -0.84 -3.05
CA PRO A 8 -6.71 -0.52 -4.45
C PRO A 8 -6.70 -1.80 -5.30
N THR A 9 -6.75 -1.66 -6.62
CA THR A 9 -6.68 -2.81 -7.54
C THR A 9 -5.33 -3.51 -7.45
N THR A 10 -5.29 -4.79 -7.84
CA THR A 10 -4.06 -5.59 -7.81
C THR A 10 -2.91 -4.89 -8.52
N GLU A 11 -3.13 -4.26 -9.68
CA GLU A 11 -2.09 -3.50 -10.40
C GLU A 11 -1.45 -2.39 -9.55
N GLN A 12 -2.27 -1.65 -8.78
CA GLN A 12 -1.77 -0.56 -7.93
C GLN A 12 -0.92 -1.09 -6.78
N VAL A 13 -1.32 -2.23 -6.22
CA VAL A 13 -0.60 -2.89 -5.12
C VAL A 13 0.67 -3.58 -5.63
N ASP A 14 0.66 -4.09 -6.86
CA ASP A 14 1.81 -4.70 -7.52
C ASP A 14 2.93 -3.67 -7.76
N ILE A 15 2.57 -2.47 -8.24
CA ILE A 15 3.52 -1.36 -8.38
C ILE A 15 4.15 -0.99 -7.02
N LEU A 16 3.35 -0.97 -5.96
CA LEU A 16 3.87 -0.71 -4.62
C LEU A 16 4.80 -1.83 -4.15
N LEU A 17 4.50 -3.10 -4.49
CA LEU A 17 5.36 -4.25 -4.19
C LEU A 17 6.69 -4.15 -4.93
N GLU A 18 6.67 -3.83 -6.22
CA GLU A 18 7.90 -3.66 -7.01
C GLU A 18 8.79 -2.56 -6.43
N LEU A 19 8.19 -1.42 -6.05
CA LEU A 19 8.93 -0.32 -5.42
C LEU A 19 9.51 -0.76 -4.07
N ALA A 20 8.77 -1.53 -3.27
CA ALA A 20 9.27 -2.09 -2.00
C ALA A 20 10.41 -3.09 -2.21
N MET A 21 10.30 -3.96 -3.22
CA MET A 21 11.35 -4.92 -3.57
C MET A 21 12.60 -4.24 -4.12
N MET A 22 12.45 -3.07 -4.74
CA MET A 22 13.56 -2.23 -5.21
C MET A 22 14.21 -1.42 -4.07
N GLY A 23 13.55 -1.31 -2.91
CA GLY A 23 13.96 -0.42 -1.82
C GLY A 23 13.64 1.06 -2.08
N ASP A 24 12.74 1.36 -3.02
CA ASP A 24 12.35 2.72 -3.38
C ASP A 24 11.22 3.24 -2.47
N MET A 25 11.59 3.58 -1.24
CA MET A 25 10.67 4.15 -0.24
C MET A 25 10.04 5.46 -0.70
N GLN A 26 10.77 6.26 -1.47
CA GLN A 26 10.28 7.54 -1.96
C GLN A 26 9.21 7.33 -3.03
N GLY A 27 9.45 6.43 -3.98
CA GLY A 27 8.48 6.00 -4.98
C GLY A 27 7.22 5.42 -4.35
N ILE A 28 7.37 4.62 -3.28
CA ILE A 28 6.22 4.13 -2.49
C ILE A 28 5.42 5.31 -1.97
N LEU A 29 6.05 6.26 -1.27
CA LEU A 29 5.37 7.41 -0.70
C LEU A 29 4.62 8.24 -1.74
N GLU A 30 5.23 8.50 -2.90
CA GLU A 30 4.56 9.21 -4.01
C GLU A 30 3.38 8.44 -4.58
N ARG A 31 3.53 7.12 -4.77
CA ARG A 31 2.46 6.28 -5.32
C ARG A 31 1.28 6.21 -4.37
N VAL A 32 1.58 6.10 -3.08
CA VAL A 32 0.62 6.11 -1.97
C VAL A 32 -0.12 7.45 -1.87
N ASP A 33 0.57 8.58 -2.02
CA ASP A 33 -0.05 9.91 -1.98
C ASP A 33 -0.96 10.12 -3.19
N LYS A 34 -0.54 9.67 -4.38
CA LYS A 34 -1.41 9.67 -5.59
C LYS A 34 -2.66 8.83 -5.40
N LEU A 35 -2.53 7.61 -4.86
CA LEU A 35 -3.66 6.73 -4.57
C LEU A 35 -4.67 7.37 -3.60
N GLU A 36 -4.18 8.07 -2.58
CA GLU A 36 -5.01 8.79 -1.62
C GLU A 36 -5.76 9.97 -2.27
N GLN A 37 -5.09 10.70 -3.16
CA GLN A 37 -5.70 11.81 -3.91
C GLN A 37 -6.73 11.33 -4.94
N GLU A 38 -6.46 10.22 -5.63
CA GLU A 38 -7.40 9.63 -6.60
C GLU A 38 -8.61 9.02 -5.90
N ASN A 39 -8.43 8.51 -4.67
CA ASN A 39 -9.48 7.78 -3.97
C ASN A 39 -9.36 7.96 -2.45
N SER A 40 -10.14 8.90 -1.91
CA SER A 40 -10.14 9.21 -0.47
C SER A 40 -10.49 8.02 0.43
N GLU A 41 -11.14 6.98 -0.11
CA GLU A 41 -11.44 5.74 0.62
C GLU A 41 -10.17 4.90 0.90
N LEU A 42 -9.12 5.07 0.10
CA LEU A 42 -7.83 4.42 0.28
C LEU A 42 -6.98 5.09 1.36
N ALA A 43 -7.40 6.24 1.90
CA ALA A 43 -6.65 7.01 2.90
C ALA A 43 -6.20 6.16 4.10
N ALA A 44 -7.02 5.20 4.53
CA ALA A 44 -6.66 4.30 5.63
C ALA A 44 -5.51 3.34 5.27
N PHE A 45 -5.50 2.85 4.03
CA PHE A 45 -4.44 1.98 3.49
C PHE A 45 -3.16 2.78 3.27
N THR A 46 -3.26 3.90 2.55
CA THR A 46 -2.13 4.75 2.19
C THR A 46 -1.42 5.29 3.42
N LYS A 47 -2.17 5.68 4.45
CA LYS A 47 -1.60 6.14 5.72
C LYS A 47 -0.78 5.07 6.44
N LYS A 48 -1.23 3.81 6.45
CA LYS A 48 -0.43 2.69 7.01
C LYS A 48 0.85 2.50 6.23
N LEU A 49 0.76 2.43 4.90
CA LEU A 49 1.93 2.24 4.03
C LEU A 49 2.94 3.39 4.18
N ARG A 50 2.44 4.62 4.21
CA ARG A 50 3.23 5.84 4.42
C ARG A 50 3.98 5.82 5.75
N GLN A 51 3.34 5.32 6.81
CA GLN A 51 3.97 5.22 8.11
C GLN A 51 5.09 4.18 8.12
N MET A 52 4.86 3.01 7.51
CA MET A 52 5.89 1.97 7.36
C MET A 52 7.07 2.44 6.49
N ALA A 53 6.80 3.14 5.38
CA ALA A 53 7.82 3.69 4.50
C ALA A 53 8.67 4.78 5.20
N LYS A 54 8.06 5.61 6.04
CA LYS A 54 8.79 6.60 6.86
C LYS A 54 9.68 5.96 7.91
N ASP A 55 9.27 4.81 8.42
CA ASP A 55 10.01 4.05 9.43
C ASP A 55 11.06 3.11 8.78
N PHE A 56 11.21 3.18 7.45
CA PHE A 56 12.11 2.34 6.66
C PHE A 56 11.89 0.84 6.85
N GLN A 57 10.64 0.43 7.13
CA GLN A 57 10.27 -0.95 7.44
C GLN A 57 9.95 -1.74 6.16
N GLU A 58 10.95 -1.97 5.31
CA GLU A 58 10.79 -2.66 4.01
C GLU A 58 10.13 -4.05 4.15
N GLU A 59 10.54 -4.83 5.15
CA GLU A 59 9.98 -6.16 5.43
C GLU A 59 8.47 -6.08 5.71
N LEU A 60 8.06 -5.16 6.59
CA LEU A 60 6.66 -4.97 6.94
C LEU A 60 5.84 -4.46 5.75
N ILE A 61 6.42 -3.60 4.89
CA ILE A 61 5.76 -3.12 3.68
C ILE A 61 5.50 -4.30 2.73
N CYS A 62 6.52 -5.12 2.46
CA CYS A 62 6.38 -6.29 1.60
C CYS A 62 5.31 -7.26 2.13
N GLU A 63 5.37 -7.62 3.42
CA GLU A 63 4.37 -8.50 4.03
C GLU A 63 2.96 -7.91 3.97
N PHE A 64 2.83 -6.61 4.26
CA PHE A 64 1.54 -5.93 4.25
C PHE A 64 0.95 -5.90 2.83
N ILE A 65 1.73 -5.49 1.84
CA ILE A 65 1.32 -5.46 0.43
C ILE A 65 0.94 -6.87 -0.06
N GLN A 66 1.73 -7.90 0.28
CA GLN A 66 1.40 -9.28 -0.06
C GLN A 66 0.07 -9.74 0.56
N GLN A 67 -0.18 -9.44 1.84
CA GLN A 67 -1.47 -9.77 2.47
C GLN A 67 -2.64 -9.07 1.75
N ILE A 68 -2.44 -7.83 1.31
CA ILE A 68 -3.46 -7.07 0.57
C ILE A 68 -3.76 -7.74 -0.77
N ILE A 69 -2.73 -8.15 -1.53
CA ILE A 69 -2.90 -8.88 -2.79
C ILE A 69 -3.70 -10.16 -2.56
N GLN A 70 -3.43 -10.89 -1.48
CA GLN A 70 -4.18 -12.08 -1.10
C GLN A 70 -5.65 -11.75 -0.75
N GLN A 71 -5.89 -10.67 -0.01
CA GLN A 71 -7.25 -10.20 0.33
C GLN A 71 -8.06 -9.80 -0.92
N ILE A 72 -7.43 -9.14 -1.90
CA ILE A 72 -8.07 -8.73 -3.15
C ILE A 72 -8.41 -9.95 -4.01
N LYS A 73 -7.51 -10.94 -4.10
CA LYS A 73 -7.72 -12.16 -4.90
C LYS A 73 -8.79 -13.10 -4.34
N CYS A 74 -9.14 -12.99 -3.07
CA CYS A 74 -10.09 -13.89 -2.40
C CYS A 74 -11.55 -13.39 -2.43
N LYS A 75 -11.83 -12.32 -3.19
CA LYS A 75 -13.16 -11.68 -3.29
C LYS A 75 -13.69 -11.74 -4.72
#